data_AF-A0A936DIR4-F1
#
_entry.id   AF-A0A936DIR4-F1
#
_cell.length_a   1.000
_cell.length_b   1.000
_cell.length_c   1.000
_cell.angle_alpha   90.00
_cell.angle_beta   90.00
_cell.angle_gamma   90.00
#
_symmetry.space_group_name_H-M   'P 1'
#
loop_
_entity.id
_entity.type
_entity.pdbx_description
1 polymer ?
#
loop_
_entity_poly.entity_id
_entity_poly.type
_entity_poly.pdbx_seq_one_letter_code
_entity_poly.pdbx_strand_id
1 'polypeptide(L)'
;MSLKDRHECRDGFEATAPVGQFRASADNLYDLIGNVSEWTRGGVLGSSFRSGARADLVSDRADLDADSARTDVGFRLMRVVE
;
A
#
# COMPACT_ATOMS: atom_id res chain seq x y z
N MET A 1 6.12 -3.99 -25.62
CA MET A 1 6.66 -3.32 -24.42
C MET A 1 5.67 -3.53 -23.31
N SER A 2 6.05 -4.27 -22.27
CA SER A 2 5.19 -4.53 -21.11
C SER A 2 4.95 -3.23 -20.32
N LEU A 3 3.94 -3.18 -19.46
CA LEU A 3 3.73 -2.01 -18.59
C LEU A 3 4.93 -1.80 -17.66
N LYS A 4 5.57 -2.90 -17.23
CA LYS A 4 6.83 -2.93 -16.48
C LYS A 4 7.94 -2.19 -17.20
N ASP A 5 8.10 -2.42 -18.50
CA ASP A 5 9.11 -1.74 -19.32
C ASP A 5 8.76 -0.26 -19.52
N ARG A 6 7.47 0.11 -19.53
CA ARG A 6 7.03 1.52 -19.70
C ARG A 6 7.26 2.37 -18.45
N HIS A 7 7.14 1.75 -17.27
CA HIS A 7 7.11 2.45 -15.99
C HIS A 7 8.33 2.16 -15.12
N GLU A 8 9.31 1.41 -15.63
CA GLU A 8 10.50 0.98 -14.90
C GLU A 8 10.13 0.40 -13.53
N CYS A 9 9.21 -0.56 -13.45
CA CYS A 9 8.84 -1.21 -12.19
C CYS A 9 10.02 -2.07 -11.69
N ARG A 10 10.91 -1.48 -10.89
CA ARG A 10 12.16 -2.09 -10.42
C ARG A 10 11.98 -3.07 -9.26
N ASP A 11 10.81 -3.06 -8.61
CA ASP A 11 10.44 -3.98 -7.53
C ASP A 11 9.92 -5.34 -8.05
N GLY A 12 9.74 -5.48 -9.36
CA GLY A 12 9.32 -6.72 -10.01
C GLY A 12 7.82 -6.84 -10.27
N PHE A 13 6.99 -5.91 -9.79
CA PHE A 13 5.53 -5.98 -9.88
C PHE A 13 4.94 -4.75 -10.57
N GLU A 14 4.09 -4.97 -11.58
CA GLU A 14 3.39 -3.87 -12.29
C GLU A 14 2.20 -3.32 -11.49
N ALA A 15 1.72 -4.09 -10.50
CA ALA A 15 0.56 -3.79 -9.66
C ALA A 15 0.82 -4.33 -8.24
N THR A 16 -0.20 -4.85 -7.58
CA THR A 16 -0.05 -5.50 -6.27
C THR A 16 0.91 -6.69 -6.33
N ALA A 17 1.72 -6.86 -5.29
CA ALA A 17 2.48 -8.07 -5.04
C ALA A 17 1.68 -8.99 -4.10
N PRO A 18 1.97 -10.31 -4.04
CA PRO A 18 1.54 -11.12 -2.91
C PRO A 18 1.93 -10.44 -1.58
N VAL A 19 1.11 -10.59 -0.53
CA VAL A 19 1.44 -9.99 0.78
C VAL A 19 2.75 -10.58 1.34
N GLY A 20 3.54 -9.76 2.00
CA GLY A 20 4.78 -10.17 2.66
C GLY A 20 5.97 -10.47 1.76
N GLN A 21 5.95 -10.03 0.50
CA GLN A 21 7.08 -10.24 -0.43
C GLN A 21 8.32 -9.43 -0.07
N PHE A 22 8.14 -8.29 0.59
CA PHE A 22 9.21 -7.36 0.93
C PHE A 22 9.54 -7.41 2.42
N ARG A 23 10.65 -6.77 2.81
CA ARG A 23 11.10 -6.73 4.21
C ARG A 23 10.04 -6.09 5.11
N ALA A 24 9.79 -6.72 6.27
CA ALA A 24 8.94 -6.14 7.30
C ALA A 24 9.55 -4.90 7.97
N SER A 25 8.69 -4.15 8.67
CA SER A 25 9.09 -3.15 9.66
C SER A 25 9.78 -3.79 10.88
N ALA A 26 10.29 -2.95 11.79
CA ALA A 26 10.88 -3.41 13.05
C ALA A 26 9.91 -4.24 13.91
N ASP A 27 8.60 -3.99 13.79
CA ASP A 27 7.53 -4.68 14.52
C ASP A 27 7.00 -5.90 13.76
N ASN A 28 7.72 -6.37 12.75
CA ASN A 28 7.35 -7.50 11.89
C ASN A 28 6.02 -7.30 11.13
N LEU A 29 5.70 -6.04 10.80
CA LEU A 29 4.56 -5.69 9.96
C LEU A 29 5.00 -5.55 8.50
N TYR A 30 4.29 -6.23 7.61
CA TYR A 30 4.53 -6.20 6.18
C TYR A 30 3.61 -5.19 5.49
N ASP A 31 4.03 -4.76 4.29
CA ASP A 31 3.25 -3.97 3.34
C ASP A 31 2.65 -2.68 3.94
N LEU A 32 3.35 -2.04 4.90
CA LEU A 32 2.96 -0.71 5.42
C LEU A 32 3.23 0.41 4.41
N ILE A 33 4.12 0.17 3.44
CA ILE A 33 4.50 1.09 2.37
C ILE A 33 4.43 0.32 1.05
N GLY A 34 3.64 0.83 0.12
CA GLY A 34 3.45 0.22 -1.19
C GLY A 34 2.40 -0.89 -1.15
N ASN A 35 2.33 -1.68 -2.22
CA ASN A 35 1.24 -2.62 -2.46
C ASN A 35 -0.12 -1.90 -2.54
N VAL A 36 -0.80 -1.66 -1.43
CA VAL A 36 -2.05 -0.89 -1.37
C VAL A 36 -1.99 0.14 -0.24
N SER A 37 -2.59 1.31 -0.47
CA SER A 37 -2.96 2.18 0.65
C SER A 37 -4.08 1.51 1.43
N GLU A 38 -4.30 1.89 2.69
CA GLU A 38 -5.20 1.14 3.56
C GLU A 38 -6.24 2.01 4.23
N TRP A 39 -7.48 1.52 4.22
CA TRP A 39 -8.56 2.09 5.01
C TRP A 39 -8.24 2.04 6.50
N THR A 40 -8.44 3.17 7.16
CA THR A 40 -8.43 3.30 8.62
C THR A 40 -9.66 4.08 9.08
N ARG A 41 -9.85 4.19 10.40
CA ARG A 41 -10.94 5.01 10.96
C ARG A 41 -10.84 6.49 10.56
N GLY A 42 -9.63 6.98 10.24
CA GLY A 42 -9.38 8.38 9.89
C GLY A 42 -9.22 8.65 8.40
N GLY A 43 -9.68 7.74 7.53
CA GLY A 43 -9.49 7.80 6.08
C GLY A 43 -8.42 6.80 5.59
N VAL A 44 -7.95 7.00 4.36
CA VAL A 44 -6.95 6.12 3.74
C VAL A 44 -5.53 6.58 4.08
N LEU A 45 -4.70 5.64 4.51
CA LEU A 45 -3.31 5.87 4.91
C LEU A 45 -2.33 5.05 4.08
N GLY A 46 -1.09 5.54 3.99
CA GLY A 46 0.02 4.88 3.33
C GLY A 46 -0.05 4.99 1.81
N SER A 47 0.80 4.22 1.14
CA SER A 47 0.99 4.28 -0.30
C SER A 47 0.65 2.96 -0.99
N SER A 48 0.42 3.02 -2.30
CA SER A 48 0.12 1.84 -3.11
C SER A 48 1.16 1.63 -4.21
N PHE A 49 0.96 0.57 -5.02
CA PHE A 49 1.74 0.34 -6.25
C PHE A 49 1.70 1.52 -7.24
N ARG A 50 0.77 2.48 -7.08
CA ARG A 50 0.67 3.68 -7.92
C ARG A 50 1.49 4.86 -7.42
N SER A 51 1.98 4.83 -6.17
CA SER A 51 2.58 6.00 -5.53
C SER A 51 4.03 6.28 -5.96
N GLY A 52 4.72 5.30 -6.57
CA GLY A 52 6.13 5.42 -6.96
C GLY A 52 7.10 5.53 -5.77
N ALA A 53 8.37 5.83 -6.04
CA ALA A 53 9.46 5.77 -5.05
C ALA A 53 9.67 7.07 -4.25
N ARG A 54 8.63 7.59 -3.58
CA ARG A 54 8.77 8.77 -2.69
C ARG A 54 9.32 8.36 -1.30
N ALA A 55 9.88 9.33 -0.58
CA ALA A 55 10.55 9.08 0.71
C ALA A 55 9.61 9.07 1.94
N ASP A 56 8.39 9.61 1.84
CA ASP A 56 7.46 9.77 2.98
C ASP A 56 6.12 9.06 2.76
N LEU A 57 6.19 7.85 2.23
CA LEU A 57 5.02 7.09 1.78
C LEU A 57 4.16 6.52 2.92
N VAL A 58 4.68 6.45 4.14
CA VAL A 58 3.94 5.90 5.29
C VAL A 58 2.90 6.88 5.84
N SER A 59 3.16 8.19 5.69
CA SER A 59 2.31 9.25 6.22
C SER A 59 1.34 9.81 5.17
N ASP A 60 1.44 9.35 3.92
CA ASP A 60 0.54 9.67 2.82
C ASP A 60 -0.91 9.39 3.23
N ARG A 61 -1.78 10.34 2.89
CA ARG A 61 -3.20 10.32 3.23
C ARG A 61 -4.04 10.64 2.02
N ALA A 62 -5.18 9.97 1.91
CA ALA A 62 -6.25 10.34 1.00
C ALA A 62 -7.58 10.36 1.76
N ASP A 63 -8.39 11.36 1.44
CA ASP A 63 -9.78 11.42 1.87
C ASP A 63 -10.64 10.86 0.74
N LEU A 64 -11.36 9.78 1.04
CA LEU A 64 -12.23 9.07 0.11
C LEU A 64 -13.55 8.81 0.83
N ASP A 65 -14.66 8.89 0.09
CA ASP A 65 -15.98 8.54 0.64
C ASP A 65 -15.96 7.09 1.15
N ALA A 66 -16.60 6.83 2.28
CA ALA A 66 -16.51 5.54 2.98
C ALA A 66 -17.04 4.34 2.16
N ASP A 67 -17.84 4.59 1.13
CA ASP A 67 -18.37 3.60 0.18
C ASP A 67 -17.56 3.51 -1.13
N SER A 68 -16.46 4.27 -1.25
CA SER A 68 -15.59 4.23 -2.41
C SER A 68 -14.80 2.92 -2.49
N ALA A 69 -14.84 2.27 -3.66
CA ALA A 69 -13.98 1.15 -3.99
C ALA A 69 -12.87 1.58 -4.95
N ARG A 70 -11.63 1.19 -4.64
CA ARG A 70 -10.44 1.54 -5.40
C ARG A 70 -9.52 0.33 -5.51
N THR A 71 -8.94 0.10 -6.67
CA THR A 71 -8.05 -1.05 -6.91
C THR A 71 -6.69 -0.95 -6.22
N ASP A 72 -6.37 0.20 -5.63
CA ASP A 72 -5.15 0.48 -4.87
C ASP A 72 -5.39 0.73 -3.38
N VAL A 73 -6.61 0.46 -2.90
CA VAL A 73 -6.96 0.61 -1.48
C VAL A 73 -7.43 -0.73 -0.93
N GLY A 74 -6.73 -1.20 0.10
CA GLY A 74 -7.08 -2.40 0.87
C GLY A 74 -7.34 -2.03 2.34
N PHE A 75 -7.13 -3.00 3.22
CA PHE A 75 -7.23 -2.81 4.67
C PHE A 75 -6.46 -3.90 5.40
N ARG A 76 -6.12 -3.62 6.67
CA ARG A 76 -5.71 -4.63 7.63
C ARG A 76 -6.63 -4.61 8.84
N LEU A 77 -6.73 -5.75 9.51
CA LEU A 77 -7.53 -5.89 10.72
C LEU A 77 -6.65 -5.68 11.94
N MET A 78 -7.18 -4.94 12.91
CA MET A 78 -6.60 -4.82 14.25
C MET A 78 -7.55 -5.50 15.22
N ARG A 79 -6.99 -6.21 16.20
CA ARG A 79 -7.74 -6.83 17.29
C ARG A 79 -7.20 -6.32 18.62
N VAL A 80 -8.09 -5.89 19.50
CA VAL A 80 -7.75 -5.61 20.90
C VAL A 80 -7.47 -6.94 21.60
N VAL A 81 -6.33 -7.02 22.28
CA VAL A 81 -5.96 -8.16 23.12
C VAL A 81 -6.13 -7.70 24.57
N GLU A 82 -7.02 -8.37 25.29
CA GLU A 82 -7.22 -8.21 26.73
C GLU A 82 -6.34 -9.21 27.51
#